data_AF-A0AAU3AZ60-F1
#
_entry.id   AF-A0AAU3AZ60-F1
#
_cell.length_a   1.000
_cell.length_b   1.000
_cell.length_c   1.000
_cell.angle_alpha   90.00
_cell.angle_beta   90.00
_cell.angle_gamma   90.00
#
_symmetry.space_group_name_H-M   'P 1'
#
loop_
_entity.id
_entity.type
_entity.pdbx_description
1 polymer ?
#
loop_
_entity_poly.entity_id
_entity_poly.type
_entity_poly.pdbx_seq_one_letter_code
_entity_poly.pdbx_strand_id
1 'polypeptide(L)'
;MSVTIEGQIDLAGPVGKLLHRRPLKNSTVMQSFSTEPVSGDLFVLQLMQGGLTLSGESGPVDYDTRNLHGDMCLTRLNRSGAITGYMYLRGFGHGVNLGVENRGGVIRLWTETASQPNSKNEGFGTSITNFDFRSGTVLDYGSSLHAKPYRPTPGALFATPTIDRSANELVVRFYDGGTHVERYDLAKASAGVFEPLQRIELPTDLGVFQGYASHKGVLYLLSGESSTSTRNPSPGNTYITAMEWATGTVLTRQFITAAPGLEWREPEGMHVDVRGGVTNLHFGFACEDPGPRTCTIVTIPDTPEVDGVKVLTDWQPIALASGVTADLNPPQGRLISVAGTTTLQLSGGVKGTFDGDAVIGTLPDTLTPSVEARANVPRNNSGGYCVARVEAGTDRALRLFGGRDTNAITWAQLDSFSAVWR
;
A
#
# COMPACT_ATOMS: atom_id res chain seq x y z
N MET A 1 -9.34 -30.92 -3.05
CA MET A 1 -9.76 -29.95 -4.10
C MET A 1 -9.95 -28.63 -3.40
N SER A 2 -9.21 -27.59 -3.76
CA SER A 2 -9.43 -26.25 -3.21
C SER A 2 -10.80 -25.78 -3.67
N VAL A 3 -11.67 -25.42 -2.72
CA VAL A 3 -12.92 -24.73 -3.04
C VAL A 3 -12.54 -23.32 -3.45
N THR A 4 -12.88 -22.92 -4.66
CA THR A 4 -12.69 -21.55 -5.15
C THR A 4 -14.04 -20.86 -5.17
N ILE A 5 -14.14 -19.69 -4.56
CA ILE A 5 -15.35 -18.87 -4.59
C ILE A 5 -15.30 -17.97 -5.82
N GLU A 6 -16.43 -17.77 -6.48
CA GLU A 6 -16.52 -16.82 -7.58
C GLU A 6 -16.08 -15.42 -7.14
N GLY A 7 -15.09 -14.84 -7.84
CA GLY A 7 -14.52 -13.55 -7.49
C GLY A 7 -13.49 -13.58 -6.36
N GLN A 8 -13.07 -14.76 -5.91
CA GLN A 8 -11.85 -14.91 -5.11
C GLN A 8 -10.64 -14.44 -5.93
N ILE A 9 -9.83 -13.56 -5.34
CA ILE A 9 -8.59 -13.08 -5.94
C ILE A 9 -7.54 -14.19 -5.86
N ASP A 10 -6.88 -14.49 -6.98
CA ASP A 10 -5.78 -15.44 -7.02
C ASP A 10 -4.54 -14.88 -6.30
N LEU A 11 -4.33 -15.33 -5.06
CA LEU A 11 -3.22 -14.86 -4.23
C LEU A 11 -1.83 -15.28 -4.74
N ALA A 12 -1.75 -16.32 -5.59
CA ALA A 12 -0.50 -16.74 -6.22
C ALA A 12 -0.19 -15.96 -7.51
N GLY A 13 -1.08 -15.04 -7.91
CA GLY A 13 -0.95 -14.25 -9.11
C GLY A 13 0.25 -13.29 -9.11
N PRO A 14 0.60 -12.76 -10.30
CA PRO A 14 1.71 -11.82 -10.45
C PRO A 14 1.44 -10.51 -9.69
N VAL A 15 2.50 -9.92 -9.16
CA VAL A 15 2.44 -8.70 -8.35
C VAL A 15 2.88 -7.47 -9.15
N GLY A 16 2.19 -6.35 -8.93
CA GLY A 16 2.59 -5.01 -9.32
C GLY A 16 2.80 -4.12 -8.09
N LYS A 17 2.85 -2.80 -8.31
CA LYS A 17 3.03 -1.80 -7.24
C LYS A 17 2.10 -0.62 -7.43
N LEU A 18 1.68 0.00 -6.33
CA LEU A 18 0.96 1.27 -6.28
C LEU A 18 1.87 2.41 -5.79
N LEU A 19 2.62 2.19 -4.71
CA LEU A 19 3.59 3.14 -4.16
C LEU A 19 4.93 2.45 -3.90
N HIS A 20 6.03 3.17 -4.10
CA HIS A 20 7.38 2.66 -3.84
C HIS A 20 8.16 3.58 -2.91
N ARG A 21 8.53 3.07 -1.72
CA ARG A 21 9.38 3.75 -0.72
C ARG A 21 9.03 5.22 -0.52
N ARG A 22 7.74 5.53 -0.38
CA ARG A 22 7.26 6.90 -0.20
C ARG A 22 7.32 7.33 1.26
N PRO A 23 7.86 8.52 1.56
CA PRO A 23 7.71 9.09 2.88
C PRO A 23 6.25 9.45 3.15
N LEU A 24 5.88 9.45 4.41
CA LEU A 24 4.56 9.88 4.89
C LEU A 24 4.70 11.17 5.72
N LYS A 25 3.60 11.68 6.27
CA LYS A 25 3.63 12.92 7.07
C LYS A 25 4.51 12.76 8.30
N ASN A 26 4.38 11.64 9.00
CA ASN A 26 5.25 11.30 10.13
C ASN A 26 6.32 10.31 9.70
N SER A 27 7.41 10.22 10.47
CA SER A 27 8.52 9.29 10.22
C SER A 27 8.32 7.89 10.81
N THR A 28 7.15 7.62 11.38
CA THR A 28 6.77 6.35 12.03
C THR A 28 6.30 5.30 11.02
N VAL A 29 6.16 4.05 11.46
CA VAL A 29 5.67 2.93 10.65
C VAL A 29 4.22 3.19 10.21
N MET A 30 3.92 2.91 8.94
CA MET A 30 2.53 2.81 8.45
C MET A 30 1.83 1.68 9.18
N GLN A 31 0.56 1.85 9.53
CA GLN A 31 -0.26 0.84 10.20
C GLN A 31 -1.35 0.29 9.27
N SER A 32 -1.97 1.18 8.48
CA SER A 32 -2.93 0.78 7.46
C SER A 32 -3.11 1.83 6.38
N PHE A 33 -3.82 1.46 5.32
CA PHE A 33 -4.18 2.38 4.26
C PHE A 33 -5.46 1.95 3.55
N SER A 34 -6.06 2.86 2.80
CA SER A 34 -7.19 2.61 1.89
C SER A 34 -7.20 3.65 0.77
N THR A 35 -7.86 3.34 -0.35
CA THR A 35 -7.98 4.27 -1.48
C THR A 35 -9.36 4.95 -1.48
N GLU A 36 -9.37 6.21 -1.91
CA GLU A 36 -10.60 6.93 -2.15
C GLU A 36 -11.18 6.48 -3.51
N PRO A 37 -12.43 6.01 -3.54
CA PRO A 37 -12.97 5.29 -4.70
C PRO A 37 -13.10 6.15 -5.96
N VAL A 38 -13.23 7.47 -5.83
CA VAL A 38 -13.41 8.38 -6.97
C VAL A 38 -12.05 8.81 -7.53
N SER A 39 -11.27 9.58 -6.77
CA SER A 39 -9.97 10.13 -7.18
C SER A 39 -8.85 9.09 -7.23
N GLY A 40 -8.92 8.05 -6.39
CA GLY A 40 -7.83 7.10 -6.17
C GLY A 40 -6.71 7.63 -5.30
N ASP A 41 -6.93 8.76 -4.62
CA ASP A 41 -6.02 9.21 -3.57
C ASP A 41 -5.92 8.15 -2.46
N LEU A 42 -4.73 8.04 -1.88
CA LEU A 42 -4.44 7.13 -0.80
C LEU A 42 -4.54 7.84 0.54
N PHE A 43 -5.10 7.14 1.51
CA PHE A 43 -5.12 7.56 2.91
C PHE A 43 -4.36 6.52 3.72
N VAL A 44 -3.39 6.97 4.51
CA VAL A 44 -2.46 6.10 5.24
C VAL A 44 -2.44 6.52 6.71
N LEU A 45 -2.67 5.56 7.61
CA LEU A 45 -2.56 5.76 9.05
C LEU A 45 -1.17 5.36 9.55
N GLN A 46 -0.68 6.12 10.52
CA GLN A 46 0.54 5.88 11.28
C GLN A 46 0.26 6.16 12.75
N LEU A 47 0.99 5.52 13.66
CA LEU A 47 1.13 6.06 15.02
C LEU A 47 1.75 7.46 14.93
N MET A 48 1.31 8.37 15.81
CA MET A 48 1.82 9.74 15.81
C MET A 48 3.26 9.77 16.31
N GLN A 49 4.13 10.50 15.61
CA GLN A 49 5.51 10.70 16.04
C GLN A 49 5.55 11.59 17.29
N GLY A 50 6.53 11.35 18.16
CA GLY A 50 6.82 12.22 19.29
C GLY A 50 7.42 13.57 18.86
N GLY A 51 7.56 14.47 19.84
CA GLY A 51 8.16 15.80 19.66
C GLY A 51 7.25 16.83 18.99
N LEU A 52 6.02 16.45 18.62
CA LEU A 52 5.02 17.37 18.09
C LEU A 52 4.30 18.10 19.23
N THR A 53 4.05 19.39 19.02
CA THR A 53 3.09 20.19 19.81
C THR A 53 1.88 20.48 18.93
N LEU A 54 0.74 19.91 19.27
CA LEU A 54 -0.54 20.12 18.59
C LEU A 54 -1.35 21.23 19.28
N SER A 55 -2.40 21.70 18.60
CA SER A 55 -3.32 22.68 19.16
C SER A 55 -3.89 22.21 20.50
N GLY A 56 -3.81 23.07 21.51
CA GLY A 56 -4.27 22.78 22.88
C GLY A 56 -3.24 22.09 23.78
N GLU A 57 -2.02 21.85 23.32
CA GLU A 57 -0.95 21.28 24.13
C GLU A 57 0.00 22.37 24.65
N SER A 58 0.50 22.19 25.88
CA SER A 58 1.41 23.15 26.53
C SER A 58 2.86 23.03 26.07
N GLY A 59 3.20 21.98 25.32
CA GLY A 59 4.55 21.72 24.82
C GLY A 59 4.63 20.43 24.00
N PRO A 60 5.84 20.05 23.53
CA PRO A 60 6.04 18.82 22.79
C PRO A 60 5.67 17.59 23.62
N VAL A 61 4.94 16.64 23.00
CA VAL A 61 4.59 15.36 23.62
C VAL A 61 5.50 14.28 23.06
N ASP A 62 6.11 13.47 23.91
CA ASP A 62 7.01 12.38 23.51
C ASP A 62 6.26 11.22 22.84
N TYR A 63 7.01 10.33 22.18
CA TYR A 63 6.44 9.23 21.42
C TYR A 63 5.71 8.20 22.30
N ASP A 64 6.24 7.88 23.47
CA ASP A 64 5.65 6.87 24.34
C ASP A 64 4.29 7.34 24.86
N THR A 65 4.17 8.63 25.19
CA THR A 65 2.89 9.25 25.55
C THR A 65 1.90 9.23 24.37
N ARG A 66 2.34 9.53 23.14
CA ARG A 66 1.48 9.43 21.94
C ARG A 66 0.98 8.00 21.72
N ASN A 67 1.89 7.04 21.81
CA ASN A 67 1.61 5.62 21.61
C ASN A 67 0.65 5.10 22.69
N LEU A 68 0.88 5.44 23.96
CA LEU A 68 0.00 5.10 25.09
C LEU A 68 -1.43 5.60 24.87
N HIS A 69 -1.59 6.82 24.37
CA HIS A 69 -2.91 7.40 24.12
C HIS A 69 -3.56 6.88 22.83
N GLY A 70 -2.83 6.18 21.95
CA GLY A 70 -3.33 5.83 20.62
C GLY A 70 -3.55 7.08 19.75
N ASP A 71 -2.59 8.00 19.82
CA ASP A 71 -2.56 9.17 18.95
C ASP A 71 -2.01 8.76 17.58
N MET A 72 -2.74 9.10 16.52
CA MET A 72 -2.42 8.72 15.14
C MET A 72 -2.21 9.92 14.22
N CYS A 73 -1.52 9.68 13.11
CA CYS A 73 -1.43 10.57 11.97
C CYS A 73 -2.02 9.90 10.73
N LEU A 74 -2.92 10.62 10.06
CA LEU A 74 -3.46 10.27 8.76
C LEU A 74 -2.75 11.11 7.69
N THR A 75 -2.14 10.47 6.70
CA THR A 75 -1.55 11.10 5.52
C THR A 75 -2.44 10.88 4.30
N ARG A 76 -2.74 11.92 3.52
CA ARG A 76 -3.33 11.82 2.19
C ARG A 76 -2.23 11.93 1.14
N LEU A 77 -2.14 10.95 0.25
CA LEU A 77 -1.28 10.99 -0.93
C LEU A 77 -2.14 11.00 -2.20
N ASN A 78 -1.70 11.71 -3.23
CA ASN A 78 -2.24 11.47 -4.56
C ASN A 78 -1.68 10.16 -5.16
N ARG A 79 -2.18 9.76 -6.33
CA ARG A 79 -1.73 8.54 -7.03
C ARG A 79 -0.26 8.54 -7.45
N SER A 80 0.40 9.70 -7.50
CA SER A 80 1.84 9.80 -7.75
C SER A 80 2.69 9.66 -6.48
N GLY A 81 2.06 9.43 -5.32
CA GLY A 81 2.74 9.33 -4.02
C GLY A 81 3.16 10.67 -3.43
N ALA A 82 2.60 11.80 -3.90
CA ALA A 82 2.84 13.10 -3.31
C ALA A 82 1.85 13.35 -2.16
N ILE A 83 2.36 13.81 -1.02
CA ILE A 83 1.53 14.18 0.14
C ILE A 83 0.71 15.43 -0.21
N THR A 84 -0.61 15.31 -0.20
CA THR A 84 -1.57 16.39 -0.50
C THR A 84 -2.34 16.86 0.73
N GLY A 85 -2.21 16.16 1.85
CA GLY A 85 -2.80 16.59 3.12
C GLY A 85 -2.47 15.64 4.25
N TYR A 86 -2.84 16.04 5.47
CA TYR A 86 -2.70 15.22 6.66
C TYR A 86 -3.70 15.62 7.74
N MET A 87 -3.93 14.76 8.72
CA MET A 87 -4.78 15.02 9.88
C MET A 87 -4.24 14.26 11.10
N TYR A 88 -4.32 14.85 12.28
CA TYR A 88 -3.92 14.21 13.53
C TYR A 88 -5.16 13.75 14.30
N LEU A 89 -5.12 12.55 14.85
CA LEU A 89 -6.22 11.93 15.59
C LEU A 89 -5.73 11.65 17.02
N ARG A 90 -6.35 12.23 18.05
CA ARG A 90 -5.95 11.99 19.45
C ARG A 90 -6.94 11.08 20.18
N GLY A 91 -6.42 10.04 20.84
CA GLY A 91 -7.24 9.07 21.57
C GLY A 91 -8.00 8.07 20.70
N PHE A 92 -7.55 7.82 19.46
CA PHE A 92 -8.27 6.96 18.52
C PHE A 92 -7.82 5.48 18.63
N GLY A 93 -6.53 5.19 18.65
CA GLY A 93 -6.02 3.84 18.80
C GLY A 93 -4.73 3.61 18.02
N HIS A 94 -4.56 2.42 17.47
CA HIS A 94 -3.28 1.99 16.87
C HIS A 94 -3.21 2.21 15.36
N GLY A 95 -4.35 2.16 14.67
CA GLY A 95 -4.49 2.40 13.24
C GLY A 95 -4.38 1.15 12.39
N VAL A 96 -4.67 -0.04 12.96
CA VAL A 96 -4.45 -1.35 12.32
C VAL A 96 -5.25 -1.49 11.02
N ASN A 97 -6.40 -0.82 10.90
CA ASN A 97 -7.23 -0.91 9.71
C ASN A 97 -8.00 0.39 9.44
N LEU A 98 -8.26 0.66 8.16
CA LEU A 98 -8.87 1.88 7.66
C LEU A 98 -9.92 1.58 6.58
N GLY A 99 -11.07 2.23 6.67
CA GLY A 99 -12.03 2.34 5.57
C GLY A 99 -12.13 3.78 5.08
N VAL A 100 -12.26 3.97 3.77
CA VAL A 100 -12.54 5.29 3.17
C VAL A 100 -13.86 5.19 2.43
N GLU A 101 -14.71 6.21 2.53
CA GLU A 101 -15.93 6.42 1.75
C GLU A 101 -15.88 7.76 1.03
N ASN A 102 -16.60 7.85 -0.09
CA ASN A 102 -16.93 9.12 -0.71
C ASN A 102 -18.45 9.24 -0.81
N ARG A 103 -19.02 10.20 -0.10
CA ARG A 103 -20.46 10.46 -0.08
C ARG A 103 -20.72 11.86 -0.59
N GLY A 104 -21.17 11.96 -1.85
CA GLY A 104 -21.47 13.25 -2.48
C GLY A 104 -20.27 14.20 -2.55
N GLY A 105 -19.06 13.66 -2.76
CA GLY A 105 -17.82 14.45 -2.81
C GLY A 105 -17.14 14.66 -1.46
N VAL A 106 -17.79 14.27 -0.35
CA VAL A 106 -17.18 14.33 0.98
C VAL A 106 -16.44 13.03 1.25
N ILE A 107 -15.14 13.14 1.52
CA ILE A 107 -14.29 12.02 1.91
C ILE A 107 -14.48 11.78 3.40
N ARG A 108 -14.90 10.57 3.75
CA ARG A 108 -15.13 10.15 5.12
C ARG A 108 -14.33 8.90 5.43
N LEU A 109 -13.70 8.88 6.61
CA LEU A 109 -12.85 7.79 7.03
C LEU A 109 -13.51 7.03 8.17
N TRP A 110 -13.33 5.72 8.18
CA TRP A 110 -13.67 4.81 9.26
C TRP A 110 -12.39 4.26 9.87
N THR A 111 -12.24 4.40 11.17
CA THR A 111 -11.14 3.78 11.91
C THR A 111 -11.57 3.52 13.36
N GLU A 112 -10.66 2.92 14.13
CA GLU A 112 -10.82 2.67 15.55
C GLU A 112 -10.88 3.97 16.37
N THR A 113 -11.51 3.92 17.53
CA THR A 113 -11.63 5.04 18.47
C THR A 113 -11.80 4.55 19.91
N ALA A 114 -11.87 5.49 20.86
CA ALA A 114 -11.93 5.20 22.30
C ALA A 114 -10.75 4.32 22.74
N SER A 115 -9.55 4.84 22.47
CA SER A 115 -8.27 4.18 22.74
C SER A 115 -8.12 3.80 24.21
N GLN A 116 -7.63 2.59 24.46
CA GLN A 116 -7.21 2.10 25.77
C GLN A 116 -5.84 1.43 25.64
N PRO A 117 -4.91 1.69 26.58
CA PRO A 117 -3.61 1.06 26.55
C PRO A 117 -3.69 -0.43 26.86
N ASN A 118 -2.92 -1.23 26.11
CA ASN A 118 -2.68 -2.64 26.43
C ASN A 118 -1.63 -2.79 27.56
N SER A 119 -1.25 -4.02 27.87
CA SER A 119 -0.23 -4.32 28.90
C SER A 119 1.20 -3.85 28.56
N LYS A 120 1.43 -3.39 27.32
CA LYS A 120 2.69 -2.81 26.84
C LYS A 120 2.63 -1.29 26.70
N ASN A 121 1.58 -0.65 27.23
CA ASN A 121 1.36 0.80 27.10
C ASN A 121 1.20 1.27 25.65
N GLU A 122 0.60 0.44 24.80
CA GLU A 122 0.22 0.80 23.42
C GLU A 122 -1.30 0.98 23.37
N GLY A 123 -1.78 2.12 22.88
CA GLY A 123 -3.19 2.45 22.78
C GLY A 123 -3.87 1.75 21.60
N PHE A 124 -4.96 1.05 21.88
CA PHE A 124 -5.82 0.42 20.87
C PHE A 124 -7.28 0.82 21.06
N GLY A 125 -7.99 1.03 19.97
CA GLY A 125 -9.40 1.37 19.98
C GLY A 125 -10.26 0.22 20.44
N THR A 126 -11.24 0.55 21.28
CA THR A 126 -12.26 -0.40 21.75
C THR A 126 -13.55 -0.30 20.94
N SER A 127 -13.69 0.78 20.17
CA SER A 127 -14.85 1.11 19.35
C SER A 127 -14.40 1.52 17.95
N ILE A 128 -15.34 1.67 17.02
CA ILE A 128 -15.10 2.29 15.71
C ILE A 128 -15.92 3.57 15.55
N THR A 129 -15.47 4.47 14.69
CA THR A 129 -16.21 5.68 14.31
C THR A 129 -15.94 6.08 12.87
N ASN A 130 -16.61 7.12 12.41
CA ASN A 130 -16.31 7.81 11.17
C ASN A 130 -16.27 9.33 11.32
N PHE A 131 -15.51 9.99 10.44
CA PHE A 131 -15.37 11.44 10.39
C PHE A 131 -14.95 11.90 9.00
N ASP A 132 -15.21 13.17 8.69
CA ASP A 132 -14.82 13.76 7.41
C ASP A 132 -13.34 14.14 7.41
N PHE A 133 -12.65 13.91 6.29
CA PHE A 133 -11.26 14.34 6.14
C PHE A 133 -11.15 15.86 6.13
N ARG A 134 -10.26 16.42 6.98
CA ARG A 134 -9.94 17.85 6.99
C ARG A 134 -8.44 18.06 7.14
N SER A 135 -7.80 18.44 6.04
CA SER A 135 -6.34 18.61 6.03
C SER A 135 -5.87 19.67 7.02
N GLY A 136 -4.74 19.41 7.69
CA GLY A 136 -4.10 20.31 8.64
C GLY A 136 -4.78 20.38 10.01
N THR A 137 -5.76 19.51 10.29
CA THR A 137 -6.54 19.58 11.54
C THR A 137 -6.12 18.52 12.57
N VAL A 138 -6.53 18.74 13.82
CA VAL A 138 -6.48 17.78 14.92
C VAL A 138 -7.92 17.40 15.24
N LEU A 139 -8.19 16.10 15.36
CA LEU A 139 -9.47 15.57 15.78
C LEU A 139 -9.31 14.82 17.09
N ASP A 140 -10.07 15.26 18.08
CA ASP A 140 -10.09 14.68 19.41
C ASP A 140 -11.21 13.66 19.55
N TYR A 141 -10.89 12.54 20.18
CA TYR A 141 -11.90 11.62 20.69
C TYR A 141 -12.86 12.34 21.65
N GLY A 142 -14.15 12.08 21.49
CA GLY A 142 -15.24 12.71 22.25
C GLY A 142 -15.71 14.05 21.68
N SER A 143 -15.06 14.59 20.64
CA SER A 143 -15.54 15.80 19.97
C SER A 143 -16.77 15.52 19.10
N SER A 144 -17.52 16.58 18.76
CA SER A 144 -18.68 16.50 17.87
C SER A 144 -18.32 16.31 16.38
N LEU A 145 -17.02 16.21 16.06
CA LEU A 145 -16.52 16.12 14.69
C LEU A 145 -16.39 14.69 14.15
N HIS A 146 -16.58 13.68 15.00
CA HIS A 146 -16.74 12.30 14.59
C HIS A 146 -18.13 11.77 15.01
N ALA A 147 -18.59 10.72 14.32
CA ALA A 147 -19.83 10.06 14.66
C ALA A 147 -19.75 9.42 16.07
N LYS A 148 -20.92 9.17 16.68
CA LYS A 148 -20.98 8.44 17.94
C LYS A 148 -20.23 7.09 17.79
N PRO A 149 -19.24 6.79 18.66
CA PRO A 149 -18.53 5.53 18.61
C PRO A 149 -19.46 4.32 18.73
N TYR A 150 -19.17 3.26 17.97
CA TYR A 150 -19.83 1.97 18.07
C TYR A 150 -18.89 0.93 18.66
N ARG A 151 -19.35 0.25 19.71
CA ARG A 151 -18.64 -0.85 20.35
C ARG A 151 -19.36 -2.16 20.02
N PRO A 152 -18.73 -3.14 19.34
CA PRO A 152 -19.41 -4.39 18.95
C PRO A 152 -20.00 -5.16 20.13
N THR A 153 -19.28 -5.22 21.25
CA THR A 153 -19.76 -5.78 22.53
C THR A 153 -19.26 -4.93 23.70
N PRO A 154 -19.86 -5.04 24.91
CA PRO A 154 -19.35 -4.33 26.08
C PRO A 154 -17.91 -4.68 26.46
N GLY A 155 -17.41 -5.86 26.07
CA GLY A 155 -16.05 -6.34 26.32
C GLY A 155 -15.08 -6.10 25.18
N ALA A 156 -15.54 -5.64 24.00
CA ALA A 156 -14.72 -5.58 22.79
C ALA A 156 -13.45 -4.75 22.97
N LEU A 157 -12.33 -5.30 22.51
CA LEU A 157 -11.02 -4.69 22.41
C LEU A 157 -10.53 -4.76 20.95
N PHE A 158 -9.52 -3.95 20.59
CA PHE A 158 -8.88 -4.00 19.26
C PHE A 158 -9.88 -3.89 18.10
N ALA A 159 -10.90 -3.04 18.27
CA ALA A 159 -12.00 -2.89 17.32
C ALA A 159 -11.54 -2.04 16.14
N THR A 160 -11.52 -2.62 14.94
CA THR A 160 -11.01 -1.97 13.73
C THR A 160 -12.01 -2.17 12.59
N PRO A 161 -12.17 -1.18 11.68
CA PRO A 161 -13.06 -1.31 10.53
C PRO A 161 -12.33 -1.39 9.18
N THR A 162 -12.98 -1.98 8.19
CA THR A 162 -12.71 -1.81 6.75
C THR A 162 -14.04 -1.82 6.00
N ILE A 163 -14.00 -1.53 4.70
CA ILE A 163 -15.19 -1.49 3.86
C ILE A 163 -15.05 -2.51 2.73
N ASP A 164 -16.06 -3.37 2.59
CA ASP A 164 -16.25 -4.18 1.40
C ASP A 164 -17.15 -3.45 0.40
N ARG A 165 -16.55 -2.97 -0.69
CA ARG A 165 -17.27 -2.25 -1.74
C ARG A 165 -18.07 -3.13 -2.67
N SER A 166 -17.77 -4.42 -2.73
CA SER A 166 -18.54 -5.33 -3.58
C SER A 166 -19.93 -5.62 -3.01
N ALA A 167 -20.06 -5.54 -1.68
CA ALA A 167 -21.31 -5.77 -0.96
C ALA A 167 -21.89 -4.49 -0.32
N ASN A 168 -21.17 -3.38 -0.35
CA ASN A 168 -21.49 -2.16 0.42
C ASN A 168 -21.65 -2.46 1.92
N GLU A 169 -20.67 -3.16 2.48
CA GLU A 169 -20.67 -3.59 3.88
C GLU A 169 -19.51 -2.94 4.64
N LEU A 170 -19.78 -2.58 5.90
CA LEU A 170 -18.75 -2.28 6.88
C LEU A 170 -18.34 -3.59 7.56
N VAL A 171 -17.05 -3.87 7.59
CA VAL A 171 -16.50 -5.09 8.19
C VAL A 171 -15.67 -4.72 9.40
N VAL A 172 -16.02 -5.26 10.56
CA VAL A 172 -15.44 -4.89 11.86
C VAL A 172 -14.77 -6.10 12.49
N ARG A 173 -13.46 -6.01 12.73
CA ARG A 173 -12.71 -7.00 13.51
C ARG A 173 -12.56 -6.51 14.94
N PHE A 174 -12.73 -7.39 15.92
CA PHE A 174 -12.50 -7.08 17.34
C PHE A 174 -12.17 -8.34 18.13
N TYR A 175 -11.65 -8.16 19.35
CA TYR A 175 -11.42 -9.22 20.31
C TYR A 175 -12.47 -9.18 21.42
N ASP A 176 -13.04 -10.33 21.74
CA ASP A 176 -13.93 -10.54 22.89
C ASP A 176 -13.87 -12.02 23.30
N GLY A 177 -12.89 -12.36 24.15
CA GLY A 177 -12.55 -13.76 24.50
C GLY A 177 -11.95 -14.60 23.36
N GLY A 178 -12.05 -14.11 22.13
CA GLY A 178 -11.51 -14.64 20.88
C GLY A 178 -11.54 -13.52 19.83
N THR A 179 -10.90 -13.71 18.68
CA THR A 179 -10.93 -12.70 17.60
C THR A 179 -12.11 -12.95 16.70
N HIS A 180 -12.99 -11.96 16.56
CA HIS A 180 -14.19 -12.03 15.72
C HIS A 180 -14.09 -11.04 14.57
N VAL A 181 -14.79 -11.34 13.48
CA VAL A 181 -15.09 -10.37 12.43
C VAL A 181 -16.57 -10.39 12.13
N GLU A 182 -17.17 -9.22 12.03
CA GLU A 182 -18.58 -9.01 11.71
C GLU A 182 -18.75 -8.15 10.47
N ARG A 183 -19.88 -8.36 9.78
CA ARG A 183 -20.31 -7.53 8.66
C ARG A 183 -21.58 -6.79 9.00
N TYR A 184 -21.69 -5.58 8.50
CA TYR A 184 -22.82 -4.68 8.69
C TYR A 184 -23.17 -4.03 7.36
N ASP A 185 -24.44 -3.70 7.15
CA ASP A 185 -24.82 -2.81 6.05
C ASP A 185 -24.17 -1.43 6.26
N LEU A 186 -23.40 -0.96 5.27
CA LEU A 186 -22.62 0.27 5.39
C LEU A 186 -23.49 1.52 5.53
N ALA A 187 -24.66 1.54 4.87
CA ALA A 187 -25.56 2.69 4.92
C ALA A 187 -26.26 2.79 6.28
N LYS A 188 -26.70 1.66 6.85
CA LYS A 188 -27.24 1.58 8.21
C LYS A 188 -26.17 1.95 9.25
N ALA A 189 -24.97 1.38 9.15
CA ALA A 189 -23.86 1.67 10.06
C ALA A 189 -23.50 3.17 10.01
N SER A 190 -23.47 3.75 8.82
CA SER A 190 -23.30 5.19 8.59
C SER A 190 -24.36 6.07 9.26
N ALA A 191 -25.57 5.55 9.45
CA ALA A 191 -26.66 6.22 10.16
C ALA A 191 -26.66 5.91 11.68
N GLY A 192 -25.66 5.17 12.17
CA GLY A 192 -25.56 4.79 13.58
C GLY A 192 -26.35 3.54 13.96
N VAL A 193 -26.85 2.78 12.97
CA VAL A 193 -27.61 1.54 13.18
C VAL A 193 -26.70 0.35 12.86
N PHE A 194 -26.34 -0.40 13.89
CA PHE A 194 -25.43 -1.54 13.78
C PHE A 194 -26.17 -2.84 14.09
N GLU A 195 -26.54 -3.55 13.03
CA GLU A 195 -27.16 -4.88 13.07
C GLU A 195 -26.21 -5.85 12.35
N PRO A 196 -25.54 -6.78 13.05
CA PRO A 196 -24.59 -7.67 12.42
C PRO A 196 -25.31 -8.60 11.45
N LEU A 197 -24.87 -8.60 10.19
CA LEU A 197 -25.35 -9.49 9.13
C LEU A 197 -24.80 -10.91 9.34
N GLN A 198 -23.55 -10.99 9.82
CA GLN A 198 -22.88 -12.24 10.13
C GLN A 198 -21.71 -11.97 11.08
N ARG A 199 -21.39 -12.96 11.92
CA ARG A 199 -20.17 -13.02 12.74
C ARG A 199 -19.43 -14.32 12.43
N ILE A 200 -18.11 -14.24 12.30
CA ILE A 200 -17.21 -15.40 12.28
C ILE A 200 -16.10 -15.21 13.32
N GLU A 201 -15.65 -16.32 13.91
CA GLU A 201 -14.45 -16.36 14.75
C GLU A 201 -13.23 -16.69 13.88
N LEU A 202 -12.13 -15.97 14.08
CA LEU A 202 -10.89 -16.17 13.32
C LEU A 202 -10.01 -17.24 13.98
N PRO A 203 -9.30 -18.06 13.18
CA PRO A 203 -8.26 -18.95 13.68
C PRO A 203 -7.16 -18.17 14.42
N THR A 204 -6.59 -18.79 15.45
CA THR A 204 -5.58 -18.16 16.33
C THR A 204 -4.14 -18.36 15.84
N ASP A 205 -3.91 -19.24 14.87
CA ASP A 205 -2.59 -19.72 14.43
C ASP A 205 -2.11 -19.13 13.09
N LEU A 206 -2.64 -17.96 12.69
CA LEU A 206 -2.32 -17.33 11.41
C LEU A 206 -1.03 -16.50 11.40
N GLY A 207 -0.42 -16.29 12.57
CA GLY A 207 0.75 -15.42 12.79
C GLY A 207 0.37 -14.04 13.33
N VAL A 208 1.33 -13.11 13.36
CA VAL A 208 1.09 -11.73 13.81
C VAL A 208 0.20 -11.02 12.80
N PHE A 209 -0.97 -10.55 13.25
CA PHE A 209 -1.98 -9.93 12.41
C PHE A 209 -1.62 -8.49 12.04
N GLN A 210 -1.66 -8.16 10.76
CA GLN A 210 -1.22 -6.87 10.22
C GLN A 210 -2.26 -6.17 9.33
N GLY A 211 -3.46 -6.74 9.20
CA GLY A 211 -4.57 -6.08 8.52
C GLY A 211 -5.49 -7.05 7.79
N TYR A 212 -6.59 -6.51 7.26
CA TYR A 212 -7.61 -7.30 6.58
C TYR A 212 -8.44 -6.49 5.57
N ALA A 213 -9.00 -7.20 4.60
CA ALA A 213 -9.93 -6.67 3.61
C ALA A 213 -10.99 -7.72 3.26
N SER A 214 -12.13 -7.30 2.71
CA SER A 214 -13.18 -8.21 2.26
C SER A 214 -13.57 -7.88 0.82
N HIS A 215 -13.87 -8.91 0.04
CA HIS A 215 -14.40 -8.78 -1.31
C HIS A 215 -15.19 -10.03 -1.71
N LYS A 216 -16.40 -9.84 -2.24
CA LYS A 216 -17.26 -10.87 -2.84
C LYS A 216 -17.42 -12.13 -1.97
N GLY A 217 -17.69 -11.95 -0.68
CA GLY A 217 -17.88 -13.08 0.23
C GLY A 217 -16.58 -13.78 0.66
N VAL A 218 -15.42 -13.19 0.38
CA VAL A 218 -14.12 -13.65 0.86
C VAL A 218 -13.50 -12.60 1.78
N LEU A 219 -13.05 -13.03 2.96
CA LEU A 219 -12.24 -12.26 3.88
C LEU A 219 -10.75 -12.58 3.64
N TYR A 220 -9.94 -11.56 3.44
CA TYR A 220 -8.49 -11.66 3.31
C TYR A 220 -7.84 -11.15 4.60
N LEU A 221 -6.89 -11.91 5.13
CA LEU A 221 -6.14 -11.59 6.34
C LEU A 221 -4.64 -11.51 6.01
N LEU A 222 -3.99 -10.42 6.39
CA LEU A 222 -2.56 -10.21 6.26
C LEU A 222 -1.88 -10.53 7.60
N SER A 223 -0.81 -11.33 7.55
CA SER A 223 0.01 -11.60 8.72
C SER A 223 1.50 -11.58 8.40
N GLY A 224 2.32 -11.32 9.41
CA GLY A 224 3.78 -11.33 9.35
C GLY A 224 4.41 -10.36 10.35
N GLU A 225 5.73 -10.41 10.45
CA GLU A 225 6.54 -9.52 11.30
C GLU A 225 7.55 -8.74 10.46
N SER A 226 8.13 -7.68 11.03
CA SER A 226 9.30 -6.99 10.48
C SER A 226 10.41 -7.97 10.08
N SER A 227 10.90 -7.87 8.84
CA SER A 227 12.06 -8.63 8.34
C SER A 227 13.34 -7.79 8.40
N THR A 228 14.34 -8.28 9.15
CA THR A 228 15.71 -7.75 9.20
C THR A 228 16.72 -8.86 8.95
N SER A 229 18.01 -8.56 8.79
CA SER A 229 19.05 -9.59 8.58
C SER A 229 19.21 -10.56 9.75
N THR A 230 18.81 -10.16 10.96
CA THR A 230 18.97 -10.94 12.20
C THR A 230 17.65 -11.43 12.80
N ARG A 231 16.53 -10.80 12.45
CA ARG A 231 15.17 -11.19 12.88
C ARG A 231 14.30 -11.41 11.65
N ASN A 232 13.69 -12.59 11.52
CA ASN A 232 12.81 -12.92 10.41
C ASN A 232 13.46 -12.61 9.04
N PRO A 233 14.61 -13.26 8.72
CA PRO A 233 15.43 -12.88 7.56
C PRO A 233 14.66 -12.97 6.25
N SER A 234 15.09 -12.15 5.28
CA SER A 234 14.46 -12.06 3.96
C SER A 234 14.19 -13.45 3.35
N PRO A 235 12.99 -13.69 2.78
CA PRO A 235 11.94 -12.71 2.49
C PRO A 235 10.96 -12.45 3.66
N GLY A 236 11.27 -12.91 4.87
CA GLY A 236 10.41 -12.79 6.05
C GLY A 236 9.33 -13.87 6.10
N ASN A 237 8.24 -13.58 6.82
CA ASN A 237 7.14 -14.52 7.08
C ASN A 237 5.76 -13.93 6.73
N THR A 238 5.67 -13.11 5.67
CA THR A 238 4.41 -12.52 5.25
C THR A 238 3.49 -13.55 4.60
N TYR A 239 2.25 -13.65 5.08
CA TYR A 239 1.22 -14.49 4.49
C TYR A 239 -0.06 -13.70 4.25
N ILE A 240 -0.78 -14.06 3.19
CA ILE A 240 -2.19 -13.67 3.01
C ILE A 240 -3.04 -14.93 3.09
N THR A 241 -4.04 -14.93 3.96
CA THR A 241 -5.02 -16.00 4.12
C THR A 241 -6.36 -15.54 3.55
N ALA A 242 -6.97 -16.32 2.66
CA ALA A 242 -8.34 -16.11 2.20
C ALA A 242 -9.28 -17.05 2.97
N MET A 243 -10.38 -16.52 3.46
CA MET A 243 -11.42 -17.24 4.19
C MET A 243 -12.79 -16.96 3.58
N GLU A 244 -13.63 -17.98 3.52
CA GLU A 244 -15.02 -17.82 3.10
C GLU A 244 -15.86 -17.19 4.21
N TRP A 245 -16.65 -16.16 3.89
CA TRP A 245 -17.59 -15.59 4.85
C TRP A 245 -18.69 -16.58 5.26
N ALA A 246 -19.28 -17.30 4.30
CA ALA A 246 -20.42 -18.18 4.55
C ALA A 246 -20.12 -19.26 5.60
N THR A 247 -18.90 -19.81 5.62
CA THR A 247 -18.53 -20.94 6.48
C THR A 247 -17.45 -20.62 7.51
N GLY A 248 -16.70 -19.53 7.34
CA GLY A 248 -15.49 -19.25 8.12
C GLY A 248 -14.30 -20.15 7.75
N THR A 249 -14.39 -20.95 6.69
CA THR A 249 -13.34 -21.89 6.31
C THR A 249 -12.19 -21.16 5.59
N VAL A 250 -10.95 -21.56 5.89
CA VAL A 250 -9.76 -21.12 5.13
C VAL A 250 -9.78 -21.75 3.74
N LEU A 251 -9.81 -20.91 2.71
CA LEU A 251 -9.80 -21.32 1.30
C LEU A 251 -8.37 -21.54 0.79
N THR A 252 -7.49 -20.58 1.10
CA THR A 252 -6.07 -20.66 0.76
C THR A 252 -5.24 -19.81 1.70
N ARG A 253 -3.95 -20.13 1.82
CA ARG A 253 -2.97 -19.34 2.56
C ARG A 253 -1.69 -19.29 1.74
N GLN A 254 -1.31 -18.09 1.30
CA GLN A 254 -0.21 -17.88 0.38
C GLN A 254 0.96 -17.20 1.08
N PHE A 255 2.16 -17.73 0.88
CA PHE A 255 3.41 -17.07 1.28
C PHE A 255 3.76 -15.96 0.28
N ILE A 256 4.08 -14.77 0.80
CA ILE A 256 4.25 -13.57 -0.02
C ILE A 256 5.72 -13.13 -0.06
N THR A 257 6.32 -13.27 -1.24
CA THR A 257 7.71 -12.86 -1.54
C THR A 257 7.78 -11.52 -2.28
N ALA A 258 6.65 -10.82 -2.42
CA ALA A 258 6.55 -9.54 -3.12
C ALA A 258 7.47 -8.46 -2.51
N ALA A 259 7.94 -7.55 -3.37
CA ALA A 259 8.88 -6.48 -3.05
C ALA A 259 10.14 -6.94 -2.29
N PRO A 260 10.94 -7.86 -2.84
CA PRO A 260 12.23 -8.24 -2.28
C PRO A 260 13.20 -7.05 -2.20
N GLY A 261 14.17 -7.12 -1.30
CA GLY A 261 15.22 -6.10 -1.17
C GLY A 261 14.82 -4.85 -0.40
N LEU A 262 13.56 -4.75 0.07
CA LEU A 262 13.18 -3.73 1.04
C LEU A 262 13.87 -3.96 2.39
N GLU A 263 14.47 -2.91 2.93
CA GLU A 263 14.99 -2.90 4.30
C GLU A 263 13.82 -2.74 5.28
N TRP A 264 13.87 -3.42 6.43
CA TRP A 264 12.78 -3.48 7.41
C TRP A 264 11.44 -3.82 6.76
N ARG A 265 11.36 -4.91 6.00
CA ARG A 265 10.13 -5.28 5.29
C ARG A 265 9.08 -5.81 6.28
N GLU A 266 8.25 -4.94 6.82
CA GLU A 266 7.18 -5.26 7.77
C GLU A 266 5.81 -5.10 7.08
N PRO A 267 4.98 -6.16 6.98
CA PRO A 267 3.67 -6.05 6.35
C PRO A 267 2.74 -5.19 7.20
N GLU A 268 2.05 -4.23 6.59
CA GLU A 268 1.21 -3.24 7.28
C GLU A 268 0.02 -2.82 6.41
N GLY A 269 -1.18 -3.24 6.81
CA GLY A 269 -2.43 -2.89 6.15
C GLY A 269 -2.73 -3.63 4.84
N MET A 270 -4.02 -3.75 4.54
CA MET A 270 -4.53 -4.36 3.31
C MET A 270 -5.87 -3.74 2.92
N HIS A 271 -6.12 -3.65 1.62
CA HIS A 271 -7.34 -3.05 1.06
C HIS A 271 -7.66 -3.66 -0.31
N VAL A 272 -8.95 -3.76 -0.65
CA VAL A 272 -9.39 -4.11 -2.01
C VAL A 272 -9.96 -2.87 -2.71
N ASP A 273 -9.35 -2.48 -3.83
CA ASP A 273 -9.85 -1.43 -4.74
C ASP A 273 -10.50 -2.07 -5.96
N VAL A 274 -11.59 -1.47 -6.47
CA VAL A 274 -12.19 -1.84 -7.75
C VAL A 274 -12.24 -0.60 -8.62
N ARG A 275 -11.40 -0.56 -9.66
CA ARG A 275 -11.22 0.62 -10.49
C ARG A 275 -11.17 0.24 -11.96
N GLY A 276 -12.00 0.91 -12.76
CA GLY A 276 -12.11 0.61 -14.20
C GLY A 276 -12.52 -0.83 -14.49
N GLY A 277 -13.29 -1.46 -13.58
CA GLY A 277 -13.69 -2.87 -13.68
C GLY A 277 -12.64 -3.88 -13.24
N VAL A 278 -11.45 -3.43 -12.83
CA VAL A 278 -10.38 -4.31 -12.32
C VAL A 278 -10.37 -4.29 -10.79
N THR A 279 -10.48 -5.46 -10.19
CA THR A 279 -10.29 -5.66 -8.75
C THR A 279 -8.79 -5.76 -8.45
N ASN A 280 -8.34 -5.09 -7.39
CA ASN A 280 -6.95 -5.08 -6.94
C ASN A 280 -6.90 -5.35 -5.44
N LEU A 281 -6.20 -6.41 -5.03
CA LEU A 281 -5.82 -6.59 -3.63
C LEU A 281 -4.52 -5.84 -3.38
N HIS A 282 -4.59 -4.78 -2.60
CA HIS A 282 -3.43 -3.99 -2.17
C HIS A 282 -3.00 -4.39 -0.77
N PHE A 283 -1.70 -4.53 -0.55
CA PHE A 283 -1.14 -4.70 0.79
C PHE A 283 0.19 -3.94 0.91
N GLY A 284 0.49 -3.50 2.12
CA GLY A 284 1.55 -2.56 2.40
C GLY A 284 2.75 -3.20 3.07
N PHE A 285 3.90 -2.56 2.88
CA PHE A 285 5.09 -2.76 3.69
C PHE A 285 5.56 -1.41 4.22
N ALA A 286 5.78 -1.33 5.53
CA ALA A 286 6.67 -0.32 6.08
C ALA A 286 8.12 -0.72 5.76
N CYS A 287 9.00 0.27 5.61
CA CYS A 287 10.39 0.07 5.19
C CYS A 287 11.33 1.05 5.90
N GLU A 288 12.64 0.81 5.74
CA GLU A 288 13.81 1.54 6.26
C GLU A 288 13.99 1.42 7.78
N ASP A 289 15.16 0.96 8.22
CA ASP A 289 15.58 1.03 9.64
C ASP A 289 17.11 1.17 9.72
N PRO A 290 17.67 2.19 10.39
CA PRO A 290 16.98 3.28 11.08
C PRO A 290 16.20 4.19 10.12
N GLY A 291 15.21 4.93 10.65
CA GLY A 291 14.33 5.78 9.85
C GLY A 291 15.03 6.94 9.09
N PRO A 292 14.28 7.75 8.33
CA PRO A 292 12.82 7.83 8.34
C PRO A 292 12.16 6.65 7.64
N ARG A 293 11.06 6.15 8.23
CA ARG A 293 10.28 5.06 7.65
C ARG A 293 9.67 5.49 6.31
N THR A 294 9.56 4.54 5.38
CA THR A 294 8.82 4.74 4.14
C THR A 294 7.74 3.67 3.96
N CYS A 295 6.84 3.89 3.00
CA CYS A 295 5.74 3.02 2.66
C CYS A 295 5.88 2.51 1.22
N THR A 296 5.78 1.20 1.05
CA THR A 296 5.61 0.54 -0.25
C THR A 296 4.26 -0.18 -0.26
N ILE A 297 3.43 0.05 -1.29
CA ILE A 297 2.15 -0.66 -1.45
C ILE A 297 2.24 -1.47 -2.73
N VAL A 298 2.10 -2.79 -2.59
CA VAL A 298 2.07 -3.72 -3.71
C VAL A 298 0.64 -4.10 -4.05
N THR A 299 0.45 -4.69 -5.22
CA THR A 299 -0.89 -5.10 -5.68
C THR A 299 -0.88 -6.46 -6.35
N ILE A 300 -1.90 -7.26 -6.06
CA ILE A 300 -2.29 -8.43 -6.86
C ILE A 300 -3.54 -8.01 -7.65
N PRO A 301 -3.41 -7.70 -8.95
CA PRO A 301 -4.54 -7.33 -9.77
C PRO A 301 -5.28 -8.57 -10.26
N ASP A 302 -6.60 -8.49 -10.35
CA ASP A 302 -7.47 -9.48 -10.99
C ASP A 302 -7.65 -9.19 -12.49
N THR A 303 -6.68 -8.54 -13.13
CA THR A 303 -6.72 -8.32 -14.57
C THR A 303 -6.72 -9.68 -15.30
N PRO A 304 -7.60 -9.88 -16.30
CA PRO A 304 -7.57 -11.10 -17.09
C PRO A 304 -6.27 -11.20 -17.89
N GLU A 305 -5.83 -12.44 -18.10
CA GLU A 305 -4.80 -12.74 -19.08
C GLU A 305 -5.42 -12.75 -20.49
N VAL A 306 -4.75 -12.10 -21.44
CA VAL A 306 -5.14 -12.09 -22.87
C VAL A 306 -3.94 -12.55 -23.67
N ASP A 307 -4.12 -13.60 -24.48
CA ASP A 307 -3.08 -14.20 -25.32
C ASP A 307 -1.77 -14.55 -24.56
N GLY A 308 -1.89 -15.05 -23.32
CA GLY A 308 -0.73 -15.43 -22.50
C GLY A 308 -0.03 -14.26 -21.79
N VAL A 309 -0.59 -13.06 -21.87
CA VAL A 309 -0.04 -11.84 -21.26
C VAL A 309 -1.06 -11.18 -20.35
N LYS A 310 -0.66 -10.91 -19.10
CA LYS A 310 -1.46 -10.14 -18.14
C LYS A 310 -0.84 -8.76 -17.95
N VAL A 311 -1.55 -7.69 -18.31
CA VAL A 311 -1.09 -6.31 -18.10
C VAL A 311 -1.37 -5.89 -16.66
N LEU A 312 -0.32 -5.69 -15.86
CA LEU A 312 -0.44 -5.28 -14.45
C LEU A 312 -0.46 -3.76 -14.31
N THR A 313 0.29 -3.07 -15.16
CA THR A 313 0.30 -1.62 -15.28
C THR A 313 0.52 -1.31 -16.74
N ASP A 314 -0.40 -0.56 -17.34
CA ASP A 314 -0.29 -0.18 -18.75
C ASP A 314 0.80 0.90 -18.94
N TRP A 315 1.04 1.29 -20.19
CA TRP A 315 2.03 2.28 -20.55
C TRP A 315 1.86 3.59 -19.79
N GLN A 316 2.93 4.00 -19.12
CA GLN A 316 3.03 5.27 -18.41
C GLN A 316 4.24 6.06 -18.89
N PRO A 317 4.11 7.39 -19.02
CA PRO A 317 5.21 8.24 -19.42
C PRO A 317 6.33 8.23 -18.37
N ILE A 318 7.57 8.30 -18.85
CA ILE A 318 8.76 8.48 -18.02
C ILE A 318 9.13 9.96 -18.04
N ALA A 319 9.22 10.57 -16.86
CA ALA A 319 9.64 11.97 -16.76
C ALA A 319 11.13 12.07 -17.09
N LEU A 320 11.49 12.78 -18.16
CA LEU A 320 12.88 12.90 -18.60
C LEU A 320 13.69 13.79 -17.66
N ALA A 321 14.97 13.44 -17.49
CA ALA A 321 15.90 14.27 -16.74
C ALA A 321 16.24 15.57 -17.49
N SER A 322 16.76 16.56 -16.77
CA SER A 322 17.23 17.81 -17.38
C SER A 322 18.30 17.54 -18.44
N GLY A 323 18.19 18.18 -19.61
CA GLY A 323 19.11 17.96 -20.73
C GLY A 323 18.84 16.70 -21.56
N VAL A 324 17.81 15.92 -21.21
CA VAL A 324 17.36 14.75 -21.97
C VAL A 324 16.10 15.09 -22.73
N THR A 325 16.06 14.70 -24.01
CA THR A 325 14.89 14.87 -24.87
C THR A 325 14.42 13.51 -25.37
N ALA A 326 13.15 13.44 -25.75
CA ALA A 326 12.64 12.26 -26.45
C ALA A 326 13.33 12.13 -27.81
N ASP A 327 13.55 10.89 -28.24
CA ASP A 327 13.84 10.60 -29.65
C ASP A 327 12.53 10.60 -30.47
N LEU A 328 12.34 9.65 -31.39
CA LEU A 328 11.16 9.58 -32.25
C LEU A 328 9.88 9.41 -31.42
N ASN A 329 9.93 8.54 -30.42
CA ASN A 329 8.81 8.25 -29.52
C ASN A 329 9.21 8.61 -28.07
N PRO A 330 8.35 9.32 -27.32
CA PRO A 330 8.59 9.60 -25.91
C PRO A 330 8.78 8.33 -25.08
N PRO A 331 9.76 8.29 -24.17
CA PRO A 331 9.96 7.16 -23.27
C PRO A 331 8.77 6.87 -22.37
N GLN A 332 8.39 5.59 -22.32
CA GLN A 332 7.32 5.07 -21.49
C GLN A 332 7.67 3.67 -20.99
N GLY A 333 6.99 3.22 -19.93
CA GLY A 333 7.15 1.88 -19.39
C GLY A 333 5.83 1.23 -18.99
N ARG A 334 5.82 -0.10 -18.88
CA ARG A 334 4.67 -0.89 -18.43
C ARG A 334 5.12 -2.13 -17.66
N LEU A 335 4.21 -2.69 -16.85
CA LEU A 335 4.39 -4.01 -16.24
C LEU A 335 3.45 -5.02 -16.86
N ILE A 336 4.03 -6.13 -17.33
CA ILE A 336 3.27 -7.29 -17.80
C ILE A 336 3.70 -8.53 -17.02
N SER A 337 2.85 -9.54 -16.99
CA SER A 337 3.20 -10.88 -16.57
C SER A 337 3.11 -11.82 -17.76
N VAL A 338 4.15 -12.63 -17.95
CA VAL A 338 4.22 -13.72 -18.92
C VAL A 338 4.63 -14.98 -18.15
N ALA A 339 3.82 -16.04 -18.24
CA ALA A 339 4.02 -17.29 -17.49
C ALA A 339 4.25 -17.05 -15.98
N GLY A 340 3.46 -16.16 -15.38
CA GLY A 340 3.52 -15.81 -13.95
C GLY A 340 4.71 -14.92 -13.54
N THR A 341 5.58 -14.53 -14.48
CA THR A 341 6.73 -13.65 -14.17
C THR A 341 6.43 -12.20 -14.54
N THR A 342 6.42 -11.32 -13.54
CA THR A 342 6.33 -9.87 -13.77
C THR A 342 7.59 -9.35 -14.47
N THR A 343 7.40 -8.62 -15.57
CA THR A 343 8.44 -8.07 -16.43
C THR A 343 8.18 -6.58 -16.64
N LEU A 344 9.22 -5.77 -16.44
CA LEU A 344 9.24 -4.37 -16.83
C LEU A 344 9.62 -4.27 -18.30
N GLN A 345 8.76 -3.64 -19.08
CA GLN A 345 9.05 -3.27 -20.46
C GLN A 345 9.14 -1.76 -20.57
N LEU A 346 10.14 -1.28 -21.29
CA LEU A 346 10.25 0.12 -21.69
C LEU A 346 10.06 0.24 -23.21
N SER A 347 9.71 1.43 -23.68
CA SER A 347 9.56 1.74 -25.09
C SER A 347 9.90 3.21 -25.36
N GLY A 348 10.17 3.53 -26.62
CA GLY A 348 10.59 4.85 -27.07
C GLY A 348 12.10 5.05 -26.97
N GLY A 349 12.55 6.29 -27.05
CA GLY A 349 13.98 6.58 -27.05
C GLY A 349 14.34 7.92 -26.42
N VAL A 350 15.60 8.05 -26.03
CA VAL A 350 16.18 9.28 -25.47
C VAL A 350 17.26 9.83 -26.37
N LYS A 351 17.38 11.16 -26.40
CA LYS A 351 18.44 11.94 -27.05
C LYS A 351 19.12 12.86 -26.05
N GLY A 352 20.42 13.06 -26.24
CA GLY A 352 21.24 13.93 -25.41
C GLY A 352 22.71 13.87 -25.82
N THR A 353 23.60 14.27 -24.92
CA THR A 353 25.04 14.00 -25.01
C THR A 353 25.46 13.37 -23.71
N PHE A 354 25.67 12.05 -23.74
CA PHE A 354 26.03 11.28 -22.55
C PHE A 354 27.48 10.80 -22.70
N ASP A 355 28.42 11.57 -22.17
CA ASP A 355 29.86 11.31 -22.13
C ASP A 355 30.31 10.57 -20.85
N GLY A 356 29.34 10.13 -20.04
CA GLY A 356 29.49 9.27 -18.87
C GLY A 356 28.17 8.60 -18.50
N ASP A 357 28.12 8.01 -17.31
CA ASP A 357 26.88 7.45 -16.76
C ASP A 357 25.90 8.58 -16.43
N ALA A 358 24.65 8.44 -16.87
CA ALA A 358 23.67 9.52 -16.79
C ALA A 358 22.31 9.02 -16.29
N VAL A 359 21.63 9.84 -15.49
CA VAL A 359 20.19 9.67 -15.23
C VAL A 359 19.44 10.21 -16.45
N ILE A 360 18.65 9.36 -17.08
CA ILE A 360 17.88 9.72 -18.29
C ILE A 360 16.40 10.01 -17.99
N GLY A 361 15.90 9.59 -16.84
CA GLY A 361 14.55 9.91 -16.41
C GLY A 361 14.20 9.35 -15.04
N THR A 362 12.95 9.55 -14.64
CA THR A 362 12.37 9.09 -13.38
C THR A 362 11.15 8.23 -13.66
N LEU A 363 11.16 7.01 -13.13
CA LEU A 363 10.07 6.06 -13.21
C LEU A 363 8.89 6.48 -12.29
N PRO A 364 7.66 6.25 -12.72
CA PRO A 364 6.50 6.15 -11.83
C PRO A 364 6.71 5.07 -10.77
N ASP A 365 6.08 5.22 -9.60
CA ASP A 365 6.18 4.25 -8.49
C ASP A 365 5.74 2.85 -8.91
N THR A 366 4.65 2.79 -9.69
CA THR A 366 4.06 1.57 -10.24
C THR A 366 5.02 0.77 -11.12
N LEU A 367 6.05 1.43 -11.69
CA LEU A 367 7.07 0.78 -12.53
C LEU A 367 8.41 0.59 -11.80
N THR A 368 8.57 1.18 -10.62
CA THR A 368 9.86 1.18 -9.92
C THR A 368 10.11 -0.16 -9.25
N PRO A 369 11.20 -0.87 -9.58
CA PRO A 369 11.48 -2.16 -9.01
C PRO A 369 12.01 -2.03 -7.57
N SER A 370 11.90 -3.11 -6.82
CA SER A 370 12.43 -3.25 -5.46
C SER A 370 13.88 -3.76 -5.48
N VAL A 371 14.28 -4.41 -6.58
CA VAL A 371 15.65 -4.77 -6.93
C VAL A 371 15.98 -4.25 -8.33
N GLU A 372 17.18 -3.72 -8.54
CA GLU A 372 17.58 -3.15 -9.83
C GLU A 372 17.29 -4.08 -11.02
N ALA A 373 16.63 -3.54 -12.05
CA ALA A 373 16.35 -4.26 -13.29
C ALA A 373 17.20 -3.66 -14.42
N ARG A 374 17.90 -4.52 -15.17
CA ARG A 374 18.92 -4.11 -16.15
C ARG A 374 18.68 -4.79 -17.49
N ALA A 375 18.88 -4.03 -18.57
CA ALA A 375 18.90 -4.59 -19.92
C ALA A 375 19.88 -3.82 -20.81
N ASN A 376 20.32 -4.48 -21.87
CA ASN A 376 21.08 -3.86 -22.94
C ASN A 376 20.12 -3.22 -23.95
N VAL A 377 20.49 -2.03 -24.44
CA VAL A 377 19.69 -1.25 -25.38
C VAL A 377 20.52 -0.77 -26.57
N PRO A 378 19.95 -0.68 -27.79
CA PRO A 378 20.61 -0.04 -28.92
C PRO A 378 20.92 1.43 -28.64
N ARG A 379 22.04 1.90 -29.20
CA ARG A 379 22.47 3.31 -29.18
C ARG A 379 23.12 3.70 -30.51
N ASN A 380 23.51 4.97 -30.66
CA ASN A 380 24.29 5.44 -31.80
C ASN A 380 25.53 4.55 -32.03
N ASN A 381 25.73 4.15 -33.29
CA ASN A 381 26.89 3.37 -33.70
C ASN A 381 28.06 4.31 -34.02
N SER A 382 28.87 4.57 -33.00
CA SER A 382 30.12 5.33 -33.12
C SER A 382 31.27 4.49 -32.57
N GLY A 383 32.36 4.39 -33.36
CA GLY A 383 33.55 3.61 -33.00
C GLY A 383 33.30 2.10 -32.83
N GLY A 384 32.23 1.54 -33.40
CA GLY A 384 31.87 0.12 -33.29
C GLY A 384 31.05 -0.27 -32.06
N TYR A 385 30.70 0.70 -31.21
CA TYR A 385 29.89 0.48 -30.02
C TYR A 385 28.42 0.78 -30.31
N CYS A 386 27.58 -0.26 -30.40
CA CYS A 386 26.18 -0.17 -30.77
C CYS A 386 25.19 -0.45 -29.63
N VAL A 387 25.70 -0.72 -28.41
CA VAL A 387 24.89 -1.08 -27.24
C VAL A 387 25.27 -0.22 -26.04
N ALA A 388 24.25 0.20 -25.28
CA ALA A 388 24.38 0.77 -23.94
C ALA A 388 23.68 -0.14 -22.93
N ARG A 389 23.95 0.04 -21.63
CA ARG A 389 23.17 -0.61 -20.57
C ARG A 389 22.22 0.40 -19.97
N VAL A 390 20.96 0.02 -19.81
CA VAL A 390 19.97 0.78 -19.05
C VAL A 390 19.66 0.03 -17.75
N GLU A 391 19.48 0.79 -16.68
CA GLU A 391 19.11 0.28 -15.36
C GLU A 391 17.91 1.07 -14.82
N ALA A 392 16.85 0.34 -14.47
CA ALA A 392 15.77 0.84 -13.64
C ALA A 392 16.18 0.64 -12.17
N GLY A 393 16.52 1.74 -11.50
CA GLY A 393 16.96 1.75 -10.12
C GLY A 393 15.81 1.66 -9.11
N THR A 394 16.14 1.23 -7.89
CA THR A 394 15.20 1.16 -6.76
C THR A 394 14.85 2.53 -6.19
N ASP A 395 15.57 3.56 -6.59
CA ASP A 395 15.34 4.97 -6.24
C ASP A 395 14.51 5.71 -7.29
N ARG A 396 13.85 4.96 -8.18
CA ARG A 396 13.05 5.44 -9.31
C ARG A 396 13.87 6.07 -10.44
N ALA A 397 15.19 6.19 -10.32
CA ALA A 397 16.00 6.74 -11.40
C ALA A 397 16.19 5.69 -12.51
N LEU A 398 15.99 6.11 -13.76
CA LEU A 398 16.36 5.35 -14.94
C LEU A 398 17.74 5.85 -15.40
N ARG A 399 18.73 4.96 -15.42
CA ARG A 399 20.12 5.29 -15.71
C ARG A 399 20.58 4.66 -17.02
N LEU A 400 21.39 5.41 -17.77
CA LEU A 400 22.06 4.98 -18.99
C LEU A 400 23.56 4.92 -18.74
N PHE A 401 24.18 3.80 -19.09
CA PHE A 401 25.60 3.52 -18.87
C PHE A 401 26.33 3.25 -20.17
N GLY A 402 27.64 3.56 -20.17
CA GLY A 402 28.55 3.26 -21.29
C GLY A 402 28.86 4.43 -22.21
N GLY A 403 28.45 5.66 -21.85
CA GLY A 403 28.97 6.89 -22.44
C GLY A 403 30.42 7.14 -22.05
N ARG A 404 31.19 7.75 -22.95
CA ARG A 404 32.56 8.22 -22.71
C ARG A 404 32.78 9.52 -23.47
N ASP A 405 33.67 10.38 -23.00
CA ASP A 405 34.15 11.59 -23.69
C ASP A 405 34.56 11.36 -25.15
N THR A 406 35.26 10.25 -25.40
CA THR A 406 35.72 9.82 -26.73
C THR A 406 34.64 9.13 -27.57
N ASN A 407 33.50 8.79 -26.97
CA ASN A 407 32.41 8.10 -27.64
C ASN A 407 31.07 8.29 -26.93
N ALA A 408 30.58 9.52 -26.96
CA ALA A 408 29.35 9.91 -26.30
C ALA A 408 28.15 9.16 -26.89
N ILE A 409 27.20 8.80 -26.02
CA ILE A 409 25.90 8.34 -26.46
C ILE A 409 25.10 9.57 -26.85
N THR A 410 24.61 9.62 -28.09
CA THR A 410 23.78 10.72 -28.58
C THR A 410 22.30 10.34 -28.63
N TRP A 411 22.01 9.04 -28.68
CA TRP A 411 20.67 8.49 -28.51
C TRP A 411 20.71 7.04 -28.02
N ALA A 412 19.62 6.58 -27.39
CA ALA A 412 19.40 5.18 -27.02
C ALA A 412 17.91 4.78 -27.19
N GLN A 413 17.62 3.58 -27.70
CA GLN A 413 16.27 3.04 -27.87
C GLN A 413 15.90 2.07 -26.75
N LEU A 414 14.79 2.30 -26.08
CA LEU A 414 14.36 1.52 -24.92
C LEU A 414 13.49 0.31 -25.30
N ASP A 415 13.07 0.16 -26.56
CA ASP A 415 12.13 -0.88 -27.01
C ASP A 415 12.63 -2.32 -26.80
N SER A 416 13.94 -2.53 -26.64
CA SER A 416 14.53 -3.83 -26.29
C SER A 416 14.66 -4.06 -24.79
N PHE A 417 14.33 -3.08 -23.95
CA PHE A 417 14.36 -3.24 -22.51
C PHE A 417 13.17 -4.11 -22.08
N SER A 418 13.49 -5.34 -21.69
CA SER A 418 12.58 -6.27 -21.06
C SER A 418 13.34 -6.99 -19.97
N ALA A 419 13.01 -6.74 -18.71
CA ALA A 419 13.73 -7.30 -17.57
C ALA A 419 12.75 -7.78 -16.50
N VAL A 420 13.10 -8.88 -15.82
CA VAL A 420 12.33 -9.37 -14.67
C VAL A 420 12.23 -8.25 -13.63
N TRP A 421 11.01 -7.94 -13.24
CA TRP A 421 10.72 -6.92 -12.25
C TRP A 421 10.48 -7.60 -10.91
N ARG A 422 11.29 -7.22 -9.91
CA ARG A 422 11.23 -7.75 -8.55
C ARG A 422 11.14 -6.58 -7.60
#